data_AF-A0A7J6E363-F1
#
_entry.id   AF-A0A7J6E363-F1
#
_cell.length_a   1.000
_cell.length_b   1.000
_cell.length_c   1.000
_cell.angle_alpha   90.00
_cell.angle_beta   90.00
_cell.angle_gamma   90.00
#
_symmetry.space_group_name_H-M   'P 1'
#
loop_
_entity.id
_entity.type
_entity.pdbx_description
1 polymer ?
#
loop_
_entity_poly.entity_id
_entity_poly.type
_entity_poly.pdbx_seq_one_letter_code
_entity_poly.pdbx_strand_id
1 'polypeptide(L)'
;MADKPSRALVLYGDGFAPLIHSSHTHLHSLASIASCGFLSLPNAPASENQDDRIVREFGILVDASYEAHLNLPLIPTISERFMGMKAALITSNSSLESFGSKLGFTVLQLKDFSNNNNNHSKLLELLGFQEGKTVDTSEFDLVFLHIGAGDNKDKAASYDLEFINSLVGGIMNVAQLGSEIGSRLHFSVVLSYGSVSDVDDSSNLSISVKKEEEKSDLSVLFPRQSYTMKGENQRKNVRHHSPMLMAQWQYAVTRKDMAKTFSFKDFKENGGNLVIPADRFVHEVAFKLWKAPKYGA
;
A
#
# COMPACT_ATOMS: atom_id res chain seq x y z
N MET A 1 10.65 14.42 -15.15
CA MET A 1 10.60 14.46 -13.67
C MET A 1 9.57 15.50 -13.29
N ALA A 2 8.83 15.29 -12.19
CA ALA A 2 7.90 16.31 -11.69
C ALA A 2 8.68 17.58 -11.31
N ASP A 3 8.07 18.74 -11.55
CA ASP A 3 8.61 20.07 -11.23
C ASP A 3 8.50 20.42 -9.74
N LYS A 4 7.62 19.73 -9.01
CA LYS A 4 7.36 19.88 -7.58
C LYS A 4 7.27 18.53 -6.87
N PRO A 5 7.46 18.47 -5.53
CA PRO A 5 7.26 17.25 -4.77
C PRO A 5 5.80 16.81 -4.83
N SER A 6 5.58 15.49 -4.82
CA SER A 6 4.24 14.91 -4.75
C SER A 6 3.74 14.91 -3.30
N ARG A 7 2.47 14.56 -3.10
CA ARG A 7 1.84 14.26 -1.82
C ARG A 7 1.13 12.92 -1.93
N ALA A 8 1.22 12.07 -0.91
CA ALA A 8 0.78 10.68 -1.02
C ALA A 8 -0.49 10.39 -0.24
N LEU A 9 -1.41 9.69 -0.90
CA LEU A 9 -2.54 9.04 -0.26
C LEU A 9 -2.40 7.54 -0.47
N VAL A 10 -2.37 6.78 0.62
CA VAL A 10 -2.31 5.33 0.61
C VAL A 10 -3.59 4.77 1.23
N LEU A 11 -4.38 4.05 0.44
CA LEU A 11 -5.50 3.24 0.95
C LEU A 11 -4.97 1.84 1.24
N TYR A 12 -4.98 1.47 2.52
CA TYR A 12 -4.58 0.15 2.98
C TYR A 12 -5.82 -0.62 3.44
N GLY A 13 -6.26 -1.57 2.60
CA GLY A 13 -7.37 -2.46 2.91
C GLY A 13 -6.86 -3.80 3.43
N ASP A 14 -6.98 -4.06 4.73
CA ASP A 14 -6.58 -5.33 5.33
C ASP A 14 -7.68 -6.39 5.15
N GLY A 15 -7.36 -7.52 4.52
CA GLY A 15 -8.28 -8.65 4.31
C GLY A 15 -9.23 -8.53 3.12
N PHE A 16 -9.07 -7.53 2.25
CA PHE A 16 -9.99 -7.30 1.14
C PHE A 16 -9.58 -7.90 -0.20
N ALA A 17 -8.32 -8.33 -0.38
CA ALA A 17 -7.85 -8.89 -1.65
C ALA A 17 -8.69 -10.11 -2.15
N PRO A 18 -9.14 -11.05 -1.29
CA PRO A 18 -9.97 -12.17 -1.72
C PRO A 18 -11.39 -11.77 -2.13
N LEU A 19 -11.86 -10.60 -1.69
CA LEU A 19 -13.26 -10.19 -1.84
C LEU A 19 -13.52 -9.41 -3.14
N ILE A 20 -12.49 -9.16 -3.94
CA ILE A 20 -12.60 -8.38 -5.17
C ILE A 20 -13.32 -9.19 -6.26
N HIS A 21 -14.49 -8.71 -6.67
CA HIS A 21 -15.22 -9.19 -7.84
C HIS A 21 -15.30 -8.14 -8.97
N SER A 22 -15.78 -8.57 -10.14
CA SER A 22 -15.96 -7.74 -11.35
C SER A 22 -16.79 -6.47 -11.18
N SER A 23 -17.66 -6.43 -10.18
CA SER A 23 -18.50 -5.26 -9.85
C SER A 23 -17.70 -4.07 -9.26
N HIS A 24 -16.47 -4.29 -8.77
CA HIS A 24 -15.61 -3.22 -8.25
C HIS A 24 -14.89 -2.44 -9.36
N THR A 25 -15.69 -1.77 -10.20
CA THR A 25 -15.25 -1.14 -11.44
C THR A 25 -14.21 -0.03 -11.23
N HIS A 26 -14.23 0.69 -10.12
CA HIS A 26 -13.26 1.76 -9.85
C HIS A 26 -11.89 1.21 -9.47
N LEU A 27 -11.81 0.13 -8.68
CA LEU A 27 -10.57 -0.58 -8.43
C LEU A 27 -9.96 -1.12 -9.74
N HIS A 28 -10.78 -1.71 -10.60
CA HIS A 28 -10.34 -2.18 -11.92
C HIS A 28 -9.88 -1.03 -12.82
N SER A 29 -10.60 0.10 -12.80
CA SER A 29 -10.23 1.30 -13.54
C SER A 29 -8.87 1.84 -13.09
N LEU A 30 -8.61 1.87 -11.78
CA LEU A 30 -7.30 2.23 -11.22
C LEU A 30 -6.21 1.30 -11.74
N ALA A 31 -6.41 -0.03 -11.62
CA ALA A 31 -5.46 -1.02 -12.12
C ALA A 31 -5.11 -0.79 -13.61
N SER A 32 -6.09 -0.37 -14.42
CA SER A 32 -5.90 -0.12 -15.85
C SER A 32 -5.02 1.07 -16.22
N ILE A 33 -4.67 1.93 -15.25
CA ILE A 33 -3.83 3.12 -15.45
C ILE A 33 -2.62 3.18 -14.50
N ALA A 34 -2.58 2.30 -13.51
CA ALA A 34 -1.57 2.24 -12.47
C ALA A 34 -0.37 1.37 -12.88
N SER A 35 0.70 1.48 -12.10
CA SER A 35 1.68 0.41 -11.98
C SER A 35 1.15 -0.58 -10.94
N CYS A 36 0.95 -1.83 -11.36
CA CYS A 36 0.37 -2.89 -10.56
C CYS A 36 1.42 -3.94 -10.22
N GLY A 37 1.38 -4.45 -9.00
CA GLY A 37 2.37 -5.41 -8.54
C GLY A 37 2.02 -6.02 -7.19
N PHE A 38 3.05 -6.61 -6.59
CA PHE A 38 2.91 -7.40 -5.37
C PHE A 38 3.90 -6.91 -4.31
N LEU A 39 3.42 -6.83 -3.07
CA LEU A 39 4.28 -6.62 -1.91
C LEU A 39 4.46 -7.96 -1.19
N SER A 40 5.69 -8.48 -1.19
CA SER A 40 6.01 -9.72 -0.49
C SER A 40 6.14 -9.45 1.01
N LEU A 41 5.55 -10.32 1.81
CA LEU A 41 5.61 -10.28 3.27
C LEU A 41 6.52 -11.41 3.78
N PRO A 42 7.06 -11.32 5.01
CA PRO A 42 7.63 -12.48 5.69
C PRO A 42 6.53 -13.47 6.12
N ASN A 43 6.89 -14.71 6.40
CA ASN A 43 5.94 -15.68 6.95
C ASN A 43 5.42 -15.20 8.32
N ALA A 44 4.13 -15.43 8.56
CA ALA A 44 3.48 -15.06 9.82
C ALA A 44 3.99 -15.93 10.97
N PRO A 45 4.09 -15.39 12.21
CA PRO A 45 4.31 -16.19 13.40
C PRO A 45 3.17 -17.19 13.63
N ALA A 46 3.49 -18.40 14.13
CA ALA A 46 2.52 -19.50 14.25
C ALA A 46 1.34 -19.24 15.22
N SER A 47 1.48 -18.29 16.15
CA SER A 47 0.46 -17.95 17.16
C SER A 47 0.01 -16.49 17.08
N GLU A 48 0.15 -15.87 15.92
CA GLU A 48 -0.26 -14.49 15.70
C GLU A 48 -1.78 -14.36 15.69
N ASN A 49 -2.32 -13.44 16.49
CA ASN A 49 -3.74 -13.08 16.42
C ASN A 49 -3.97 -12.00 15.34
N GLN A 50 -5.24 -11.67 15.09
CA GLN A 50 -5.62 -10.72 14.05
C GLN A 50 -5.04 -9.31 14.28
N ASP A 51 -5.09 -8.79 15.50
CA ASP A 51 -4.58 -7.44 15.80
C ASP A 51 -3.05 -7.38 15.66
N ASP A 52 -2.35 -8.42 16.14
CA ASP A 52 -0.91 -8.56 15.97
C ASP A 52 -0.53 -8.61 14.48
N ARG A 53 -1.30 -9.34 13.66
CA ARG A 53 -1.12 -9.36 12.20
C ARG A 53 -1.26 -7.98 11.60
N ILE A 54 -2.33 -7.25 11.93
CA ILE A 54 -2.59 -5.90 11.40
C ILE A 54 -1.42 -4.97 11.71
N VAL A 55 -0.98 -4.96 12.98
CA VAL A 55 0.15 -4.14 13.43
C VAL A 55 1.46 -4.56 12.75
N ARG A 56 1.72 -5.87 12.64
CA ARG A 56 2.92 -6.41 11.99
C ARG A 56 2.97 -6.05 10.52
N GLU A 57 1.90 -6.34 9.77
CA GLU A 57 1.86 -6.12 8.32
C GLU A 57 1.92 -4.62 7.99
N PHE A 58 1.23 -3.77 8.75
CA PHE A 58 1.39 -2.31 8.64
C PHE A 58 2.81 -1.87 8.99
N GLY A 59 3.38 -2.39 10.09
CA GLY A 59 4.76 -2.13 10.49
C GLY A 59 5.74 -2.44 9.36
N ILE A 60 5.58 -3.59 8.70
CA ILE A 60 6.39 -3.93 7.53
C ILE A 60 6.18 -2.92 6.41
N LEU A 61 4.95 -2.55 6.04
CA LEU A 61 4.68 -1.55 4.99
C LEU A 61 5.41 -0.22 5.21
N VAL A 62 5.53 0.20 6.48
CA VAL A 62 6.20 1.44 6.88
C VAL A 62 7.64 1.24 7.34
N ASP A 63 8.26 0.09 7.03
CA ASP A 63 9.62 -0.32 7.41
C ASP A 63 9.93 -0.13 8.91
N ALA A 64 8.93 -0.38 9.75
CA ALA A 64 9.03 -0.41 11.21
C ALA A 64 9.05 -1.87 11.67
N SER A 65 10.12 -2.27 12.36
CA SER A 65 10.21 -3.64 12.90
C SER A 65 9.04 -3.93 13.83
N TYR A 66 8.31 -5.02 13.58
CA TYR A 66 7.25 -5.49 14.49
C TYR A 66 7.80 -5.83 15.88
N GLU A 67 9.07 -6.25 15.99
CA GLU A 67 9.73 -6.52 17.27
C GLU A 67 9.81 -5.28 18.18
N ALA A 68 9.62 -4.07 17.64
CA ALA A 68 9.54 -2.87 18.46
C ALA A 68 8.22 -2.69 19.20
N HIS A 69 7.16 -3.42 18.82
CA HIS A 69 5.97 -3.54 19.66
C HIS A 69 6.28 -4.25 20.99
N LEU A 70 7.40 -5.00 21.05
CA LEU A 70 7.89 -5.74 22.22
C LEU A 70 8.94 -4.97 23.07
N ASN A 71 8.97 -3.63 22.99
CA ASN A 71 9.86 -2.75 23.79
C ASN A 71 11.38 -2.89 23.53
N LEU A 72 11.79 -3.27 22.33
CA LEU A 72 13.18 -3.18 21.82
C LEU A 72 13.45 -1.78 21.20
N PRO A 73 14.72 -1.33 21.00
CA PRO A 73 15.08 0.08 20.99
C PRO A 73 14.20 0.96 20.09
N LEU A 74 13.89 2.15 20.60
CA LEU A 74 13.01 3.17 20.02
C LEU A 74 13.14 3.21 18.49
N ILE A 75 12.10 2.77 17.77
CA ILE A 75 12.05 2.93 16.32
C ILE A 75 12.06 4.44 16.04
N PRO A 76 12.98 4.93 15.19
CA PRO A 76 12.93 6.31 14.74
C PRO A 76 11.60 6.59 14.04
N THR A 77 10.98 7.70 14.41
CA THR A 77 9.72 8.18 13.84
C THR A 77 9.80 8.33 12.32
N ILE A 78 8.66 8.39 11.65
CA ILE A 78 8.60 8.66 10.21
C ILE A 78 9.33 9.94 9.83
N SER A 79 9.22 11.00 10.63
CA SER A 79 9.89 12.27 10.37
C SER A 79 11.42 12.15 10.50
N GLU A 80 11.91 11.41 11.48
CA GLU A 80 13.34 11.12 11.66
C GLU A 80 13.91 10.26 10.52
N ARG A 81 13.12 9.31 10.00
CA ARG A 81 13.56 8.43 8.90
C ARG A 81 13.50 9.08 7.52
N PHE A 82 12.56 10.00 7.31
CA PHE A 82 12.23 10.51 5.98
C PHE A 82 12.23 12.05 5.93
N MET A 83 13.37 12.68 6.22
CA MET A 83 13.62 14.13 6.00
C MET A 83 12.48 15.04 6.50
N GLY A 84 11.96 14.78 7.70
CA GLY A 84 10.86 15.55 8.29
C GLY A 84 9.50 15.32 7.62
N MET A 85 9.26 14.13 7.06
CA MET A 85 7.96 13.76 6.49
C MET A 85 6.85 13.84 7.55
N LYS A 86 5.82 14.64 7.26
CA LYS A 86 4.61 14.74 8.08
C LYS A 86 3.61 13.69 7.62
N ALA A 87 3.25 12.75 8.49
CA ALA A 87 2.39 11.64 8.13
C ALA A 87 1.17 11.52 9.05
N ALA A 88 0.02 11.21 8.47
CA ALA A 88 -1.21 10.91 9.21
C ALA A 88 -1.65 9.45 8.97
N LEU A 89 -2.28 8.89 9.99
CA LEU A 89 -2.88 7.56 9.96
C LEU A 89 -4.35 7.66 10.38
N ILE A 90 -5.24 7.26 9.49
CA ILE A 90 -6.68 7.18 9.75
C ILE A 90 -7.02 5.70 9.88
N THR A 91 -7.54 5.29 11.04
CA THR A 91 -7.90 3.89 11.32
C THR A 91 -8.99 3.81 12.39
N SER A 92 -9.67 2.67 12.50
CA SER A 92 -10.54 2.31 13.62
C SER A 92 -9.93 1.24 14.55
N ASN A 93 -8.78 0.68 14.19
CA ASN A 93 -8.11 -0.36 14.97
C ASN A 93 -7.22 0.28 16.05
N SER A 94 -7.56 0.10 17.32
CA SER A 94 -6.88 0.73 18.47
C SER A 94 -5.43 0.29 18.66
N SER A 95 -5.10 -0.96 18.36
CA SER A 95 -3.73 -1.47 18.38
C SER A 95 -2.85 -0.74 17.35
N LEU A 96 -3.42 -0.51 16.16
CA LEU A 96 -2.78 0.23 15.09
C LEU A 96 -2.71 1.74 15.39
N GLU A 97 -3.71 2.34 16.06
CA GLU A 97 -3.65 3.72 16.55
C GLU A 97 -2.47 3.93 17.51
N SER A 98 -2.34 3.04 18.51
CA SER A 98 -1.24 3.09 19.48
C SER A 98 0.12 2.93 18.79
N PHE A 99 0.22 1.98 17.86
CA PHE A 99 1.45 1.73 17.13
C PHE A 99 1.81 2.88 16.18
N GLY A 100 0.86 3.41 15.42
CA GLY A 100 1.06 4.56 14.54
C GLY A 100 1.52 5.80 15.29
N SER A 101 0.95 6.06 16.47
CA SER A 101 1.38 7.16 17.34
C SER A 101 2.85 7.01 17.77
N LYS A 102 3.29 5.79 18.12
CA LYS A 102 4.70 5.50 18.45
C LYS A 102 5.65 5.74 17.27
N LEU A 103 5.17 5.53 16.03
CA LEU A 103 5.94 5.80 14.81
C LEU A 103 5.92 7.28 14.38
N GLY A 104 5.27 8.15 15.15
CA GLY A 104 5.18 9.58 14.86
C GLY A 104 4.13 9.95 13.82
N PHE A 105 3.13 9.09 13.57
CA PHE A 105 1.95 9.49 12.80
C PHE A 105 1.01 10.34 13.66
N THR A 106 0.40 11.35 13.05
CA THR A 106 -0.81 11.96 13.61
C THR A 106 -1.99 11.02 13.36
N VAL A 107 -2.53 10.44 14.43
CA VAL A 107 -3.66 9.51 14.33
C VAL A 107 -4.98 10.26 14.30
N LEU A 108 -5.79 9.98 13.29
CA LEU A 108 -7.09 10.61 13.05
C LEU A 108 -8.19 9.55 13.07
N GLN A 109 -9.39 9.93 13.50
CA GLN A 109 -10.50 9.00 13.71
C GLN A 109 -11.24 8.70 12.39
N LEU A 110 -11.38 7.42 12.04
CA LEU A 110 -12.02 7.01 10.78
C LEU A 110 -13.46 7.51 10.62
N LYS A 111 -14.21 7.61 11.72
CA LYS A 111 -15.62 8.09 11.72
C LYS A 111 -15.78 9.49 11.11
N ASP A 112 -14.75 10.33 11.19
CA ASP A 112 -14.76 11.70 10.65
C ASP A 112 -14.74 11.70 9.10
N PHE A 113 -14.39 10.56 8.50
CA PHE A 113 -14.24 10.32 7.06
C PHE A 113 -15.17 9.23 6.52
N SER A 114 -16.02 8.61 7.33
CA SER A 114 -16.92 7.52 6.87
C SER A 114 -18.35 7.98 6.55
N ASN A 115 -18.79 9.13 7.06
CA ASN A 115 -20.22 9.51 7.08
C ASN A 115 -20.67 10.55 6.03
N ASN A 116 -19.80 11.04 5.15
CA ASN A 116 -20.15 12.12 4.21
C ASN A 116 -20.05 11.68 2.74
N ASN A 117 -20.88 12.25 1.86
CA ASN A 117 -20.81 11.99 0.41
C ASN A 117 -19.48 12.46 -0.25
N ASN A 118 -18.67 13.26 0.46
CA ASN A 118 -17.44 13.88 -0.03
C ASN A 118 -16.17 13.40 0.72
N ASN A 119 -16.12 12.13 1.13
CA ASN A 119 -15.01 11.59 1.93
C ASN A 119 -13.64 11.72 1.23
N HIS A 120 -13.60 11.61 -0.10
CA HIS A 120 -12.37 11.80 -0.88
C HIS A 120 -11.84 13.25 -0.77
N SER A 121 -12.70 14.27 -0.79
CA SER A 121 -12.28 15.67 -0.68
C SER A 121 -11.58 15.97 0.64
N LYS A 122 -12.11 15.45 1.77
CA LYS A 122 -11.48 15.62 3.08
C LYS A 122 -10.07 14.99 3.15
N LEU A 123 -9.88 13.81 2.56
CA LEU A 123 -8.55 13.18 2.50
C LEU A 123 -7.57 13.99 1.65
N LEU A 124 -8.06 14.54 0.54
CA LEU A 124 -7.29 15.39 -0.35
C LEU A 124 -6.95 16.74 0.32
N GLU A 125 -7.84 17.29 1.14
CA GLU A 125 -7.63 18.51 1.93
C GLU A 125 -6.48 18.38 2.94
N LEU A 126 -6.34 17.21 3.60
CA LEU A 126 -5.20 16.91 4.49
C LEU A 126 -3.85 17.01 3.76
N LEU A 127 -3.86 16.65 2.48
CA LEU A 127 -2.73 16.77 1.56
C LEU A 127 -2.70 18.13 0.87
N GLY A 128 -3.47 19.13 1.32
CA GLY A 128 -3.48 20.48 0.75
C GLY A 128 -3.99 20.56 -0.69
N PHE A 129 -4.85 19.63 -1.11
CA PHE A 129 -5.59 19.70 -2.36
C PHE A 129 -7.01 20.20 -2.08
N GLN A 130 -7.32 21.41 -2.53
CA GLN A 130 -8.58 22.10 -2.26
C GLN A 130 -9.13 22.69 -3.56
N GLU A 131 -10.43 22.49 -3.81
CA GLU A 131 -11.13 23.05 -4.97
C GLU A 131 -10.44 22.79 -6.33
N GLY A 132 -9.82 21.63 -6.50
CA GLY A 132 -9.11 21.25 -7.73
C GLY A 132 -7.69 21.83 -7.86
N LYS A 133 -7.23 22.60 -6.88
CA LYS A 133 -5.91 23.23 -6.84
C LYS A 133 -5.03 22.62 -5.77
N THR A 134 -3.73 22.85 -5.90
CA THR A 134 -2.76 22.49 -4.86
C THR A 134 -2.31 23.74 -4.12
N VAL A 135 -2.55 23.77 -2.81
CA VAL A 135 -2.05 24.83 -1.92
C VAL A 135 -0.59 24.54 -1.57
N ASP A 136 0.26 25.57 -1.44
CA ASP A 136 1.70 25.39 -1.19
C ASP A 136 1.99 24.71 0.17
N THR A 137 1.16 24.97 1.18
CA THR A 137 1.25 24.34 2.51
C THR A 137 0.20 23.24 2.64
N SER A 138 0.64 22.00 2.88
CA SER A 138 -0.23 20.91 3.33
C SER A 138 -0.02 20.63 4.81
N GLU A 139 -1.03 20.08 5.47
CA GLU A 139 -0.90 19.58 6.83
C GLU A 139 0.03 18.36 6.85
N PHE A 140 -0.20 17.43 5.91
CA PHE A 140 0.58 16.20 5.77
C PHE A 140 1.21 16.07 4.37
N ASP A 141 2.33 15.36 4.32
CA ASP A 141 2.97 14.91 3.08
C ASP A 141 2.44 13.53 2.65
N LEU A 142 2.03 12.72 3.63
CA LEU A 142 1.59 11.34 3.50
C LEU A 142 0.36 11.08 4.39
N VAL A 143 -0.70 10.53 3.82
CA VAL A 143 -1.87 10.06 4.56
C VAL A 143 -2.08 8.58 4.28
N PHE A 144 -2.11 7.76 5.34
CA PHE A 144 -2.56 6.38 5.28
C PHE A 144 -4.02 6.31 5.76
N LEU A 145 -4.89 5.71 4.97
CA LEU A 145 -6.22 5.29 5.38
C LEU A 145 -6.24 3.77 5.50
N HIS A 146 -6.31 3.27 6.73
CA HIS A 146 -6.47 1.84 7.02
C HIS A 146 -7.95 1.50 7.22
N ILE A 147 -8.40 0.45 6.55
CA ILE A 147 -9.71 -0.17 6.73
C ILE A 147 -9.47 -1.67 6.82
N GLY A 148 -9.91 -2.32 7.90
CA GLY A 148 -9.79 -3.76 8.07
C GLY A 148 -11.11 -4.50 7.85
N ALA A 149 -11.06 -5.63 7.16
CA ALA A 149 -12.20 -6.53 6.97
C ALA A 149 -12.65 -7.09 8.33
N GLY A 150 -13.81 -6.63 8.80
CA GLY A 150 -14.38 -7.05 10.08
C GLY A 150 -13.94 -6.21 11.30
N ASP A 151 -13.26 -5.08 11.09
CA ASP A 151 -12.98 -4.11 12.17
C ASP A 151 -14.27 -3.58 12.81
N ASN A 152 -15.37 -3.57 12.05
CA ASN A 152 -16.68 -3.12 12.50
C ASN A 152 -17.67 -4.28 12.48
N LYS A 153 -17.90 -4.93 13.63
CA LYS A 153 -18.77 -6.13 13.75
C LYS A 153 -20.21 -5.90 13.27
N ASP A 154 -20.64 -4.64 13.23
CA ASP A 154 -21.97 -4.23 12.81
C ASP A 154 -22.09 -3.99 11.29
N LYS A 155 -20.97 -4.02 10.54
CA LYS A 155 -20.95 -3.81 9.09
C LYS A 155 -20.32 -5.02 8.38
N ALA A 156 -20.96 -5.47 7.31
CA ALA A 156 -20.42 -6.54 6.49
C ALA A 156 -19.14 -6.06 5.77
N ALA A 157 -18.13 -6.93 5.66
CA ALA A 157 -16.89 -6.63 4.92
C ALA A 157 -17.15 -6.17 3.47
N SER A 158 -18.25 -6.60 2.85
CA SER A 158 -18.66 -6.12 1.53
C SER A 158 -18.95 -4.61 1.50
N TYR A 159 -19.49 -4.04 2.59
CA TYR A 159 -19.77 -2.61 2.68
C TYR A 159 -18.47 -1.80 2.69
N ASP A 160 -17.47 -2.24 3.45
CA ASP A 160 -16.18 -1.54 3.56
C ASP A 160 -15.39 -1.62 2.25
N LEU A 161 -15.47 -2.73 1.53
CA LEU A 161 -14.88 -2.82 0.20
C LEU A 161 -15.57 -1.92 -0.83
N GLU A 162 -16.90 -1.83 -0.79
CA GLU A 162 -17.64 -0.89 -1.64
C GLU A 162 -17.32 0.57 -1.28
N PHE A 163 -17.06 0.85 -0.01
CA PHE A 163 -16.57 2.15 0.43
C PHE A 163 -15.17 2.44 -0.17
N ILE A 164 -14.23 1.50 -0.11
CA ILE A 164 -12.91 1.64 -0.76
C ILE A 164 -13.07 1.87 -2.26
N ASN A 165 -13.89 1.05 -2.94
CA ASN A 165 -14.14 1.15 -4.37
C ASN A 165 -14.73 2.53 -4.74
N SER A 166 -15.71 3.00 -3.99
CA SER A 166 -16.31 4.33 -4.17
C SER A 166 -15.29 5.46 -3.93
N LEU A 167 -14.43 5.30 -2.92
CA LEU A 167 -13.39 6.28 -2.59
C LEU A 167 -12.35 6.39 -3.71
N VAL A 168 -11.91 5.26 -4.26
CA VAL A 168 -11.04 5.19 -5.45
C VAL A 168 -11.69 5.92 -6.62
N GLY A 169 -12.98 5.69 -6.87
CA GLY A 169 -13.73 6.36 -7.93
C GLY A 169 -13.75 7.89 -7.75
N GLY A 170 -14.03 8.36 -6.53
CA GLY A 170 -14.03 9.79 -6.20
C GLY A 170 -12.67 10.44 -6.39
N ILE A 171 -11.60 9.79 -5.91
CA ILE A 171 -10.22 10.30 -6.06
C ILE A 171 -9.82 10.36 -7.54
N MET A 172 -10.08 9.29 -8.31
CA MET A 172 -9.78 9.27 -9.75
C MET A 172 -10.55 10.33 -10.52
N ASN A 173 -11.79 10.64 -10.11
CA ASN A 173 -12.60 11.68 -10.74
C ASN A 173 -12.04 13.10 -10.52
N VAL A 174 -11.38 13.35 -9.39
CA VAL A 174 -10.73 14.65 -9.10
C VAL A 174 -9.32 14.70 -9.70
N ALA A 175 -8.60 13.59 -9.67
CA ALA A 175 -7.24 13.46 -10.18
C ALA A 175 -7.18 13.13 -11.70
N GLN A 176 -8.16 13.59 -12.48
CA GLN A 176 -8.24 13.33 -13.93
C GLN A 176 -6.95 13.72 -14.68
N LEU A 177 -6.76 13.10 -15.85
CA LEU A 177 -5.62 13.36 -16.72
C LEU A 177 -5.52 14.87 -17.01
N GLY A 178 -4.37 15.46 -16.70
CA GLY A 178 -4.10 16.88 -16.90
C GLY A 178 -4.52 17.78 -15.74
N SER A 179 -5.16 17.25 -14.69
CA SER A 179 -5.48 18.04 -13.50
C SER A 179 -4.23 18.33 -12.67
N GLU A 180 -4.21 19.48 -12.00
CA GLU A 180 -3.11 19.86 -11.12
C GLU A 180 -2.92 18.81 -10.01
N ILE A 181 -4.04 18.35 -9.42
CA ILE A 181 -4.05 17.30 -8.39
C ILE A 181 -3.46 16.02 -8.93
N GLY A 182 -3.88 15.53 -10.11
CA GLY A 182 -3.39 14.26 -10.65
C GLY A 182 -1.87 14.25 -10.85
N SER A 183 -1.29 15.39 -11.23
CA SER A 183 0.17 15.52 -11.41
C SER A 183 0.96 15.52 -10.10
N ARG A 184 0.32 15.87 -8.97
CA ARG A 184 0.96 16.03 -7.65
C ARG A 184 0.52 15.01 -6.61
N LEU A 185 -0.54 14.24 -6.87
CA LEU A 185 -1.03 13.17 -6.00
C LEU A 185 -0.37 11.86 -6.39
N HIS A 186 0.40 11.30 -5.46
CA HIS A 186 0.86 9.91 -5.53
C HIS A 186 -0.15 9.02 -4.82
N PHE A 187 -1.04 8.40 -5.58
CA PHE A 187 -2.12 7.57 -5.06
C PHE A 187 -1.75 6.09 -5.08
N SER A 188 -1.87 5.43 -3.93
CA SER A 188 -1.61 3.99 -3.81
C SER A 188 -2.81 3.28 -3.19
N VAL A 189 -3.15 2.12 -3.73
CA VAL A 189 -4.10 1.19 -3.12
C VAL A 189 -3.37 -0.12 -2.86
N VAL A 190 -3.36 -0.55 -1.60
CA VAL A 190 -2.73 -1.79 -1.12
C VAL A 190 -3.81 -2.63 -0.45
N LEU A 191 -4.09 -3.82 -0.98
CA LEU A 191 -5.06 -4.75 -0.42
C LEU A 191 -4.37 -6.04 0.03
N SER A 192 -4.51 -6.39 1.31
CA SER A 192 -3.96 -7.62 1.90
C SER A 192 -4.97 -8.78 1.82
N TYR A 193 -4.48 -10.00 2.03
CA TYR A 193 -5.32 -11.20 2.17
C TYR A 193 -5.84 -11.42 3.59
N GLY A 194 -5.41 -10.61 4.57
CA GLY A 194 -5.80 -10.78 5.97
C GLY A 194 -5.30 -12.10 6.56
N SER A 195 -6.15 -12.79 7.33
CA SER A 195 -5.80 -14.09 7.90
C SER A 195 -5.87 -15.14 6.81
N VAL A 196 -4.72 -15.60 6.33
CA VAL A 196 -4.63 -16.69 5.36
C VAL A 196 -4.64 -18.00 6.16
N SER A 197 -5.62 -18.87 5.92
CA SER A 197 -5.60 -20.21 6.50
C SER A 197 -4.71 -21.12 5.64
N ASP A 198 -4.11 -22.16 6.24
CA ASP A 198 -3.34 -23.18 5.49
C ASP A 198 -4.18 -23.92 4.42
N VAL A 199 -5.50 -23.79 4.49
CA VAL A 199 -6.45 -24.38 3.54
C VAL A 199 -6.60 -23.52 2.27
N ASP A 200 -6.22 -22.24 2.33
CA ASP A 200 -6.23 -21.29 1.20
C ASP A 200 -4.95 -21.37 0.35
N ASP A 201 -4.07 -22.35 0.62
CA ASP A 201 -2.82 -22.62 -0.10
C ASP A 201 -3.07 -23.22 -1.50
N SER A 202 -4.03 -22.64 -2.22
CA SER A 202 -4.20 -22.85 -3.63
C SER A 202 -2.99 -22.26 -4.34
N SER A 203 -2.31 -23.07 -5.15
CA SER A 203 -1.21 -22.66 -6.05
C SER A 203 -1.50 -21.41 -6.90
N ASN A 204 -2.76 -20.97 -6.95
CA ASN A 204 -3.27 -19.80 -7.64
C ASN A 204 -2.85 -18.47 -7.01
N LEU A 205 -2.39 -18.44 -5.75
CA LEU A 205 -1.95 -17.21 -5.05
C LEU A 205 -0.43 -17.14 -4.84
N SER A 206 0.33 -18.05 -5.45
CA SER A 206 1.79 -18.04 -5.37
C SER A 206 2.43 -17.13 -6.41
N ILE A 207 3.35 -16.28 -5.95
CA ILE A 207 4.17 -15.41 -6.80
C ILE A 207 5.44 -16.10 -7.32
N SER A 208 5.77 -17.28 -6.79
CA SER A 208 6.93 -18.05 -7.25
C SER A 208 6.66 -18.65 -8.63
N VAL A 209 7.65 -18.58 -9.51
CA VAL A 209 7.65 -19.29 -10.79
C VAL A 209 7.85 -20.79 -10.51
N LYS A 210 7.13 -21.66 -11.22
CA LYS A 210 7.26 -23.12 -11.02
C LYS A 210 8.68 -23.56 -11.44
N LYS A 211 9.33 -24.35 -10.59
CA LYS A 211 10.70 -24.91 -10.75
C LYS A 211 10.99 -25.65 -12.06
N GLU A 212 9.98 -25.98 -12.87
CA GLU A 212 10.17 -26.75 -14.11
C GLU A 212 10.88 -25.94 -15.22
N GLU A 213 10.99 -24.61 -15.08
CA GLU A 213 11.70 -23.72 -16.02
C GLU A 213 13.19 -23.51 -15.66
N GLU A 214 13.66 -23.97 -14.50
CA GLU A 214 15.02 -23.73 -13.98
C GLU A 214 16.02 -24.85 -14.31
N LYS A 215 16.19 -25.21 -15.60
CA LYS A 215 17.30 -26.07 -16.06
C LYS A 215 18.16 -25.38 -17.11
N SER A 216 18.72 -24.23 -16.75
CA SER A 216 19.67 -23.52 -17.61
C SER A 216 20.81 -22.92 -16.79
N ASP A 217 22.04 -23.08 -17.27
CA ASP A 217 23.26 -22.46 -16.72
C ASP A 217 23.19 -20.91 -16.73
N LEU A 218 22.23 -20.33 -17.47
CA LEU A 218 21.95 -18.89 -17.47
C LEU A 218 21.18 -18.41 -16.24
N SER A 219 20.64 -19.31 -15.40
CA SER A 219 19.96 -18.96 -14.13
C SER A 219 20.86 -18.16 -13.18
N VAL A 220 22.18 -18.33 -13.27
CA VAL A 220 23.18 -17.56 -12.53
C VAL A 220 23.29 -16.11 -13.00
N LEU A 221 22.93 -15.84 -14.27
CA LEU A 221 22.94 -14.50 -14.87
C LEU A 221 21.61 -13.76 -14.70
N PHE A 222 20.56 -14.43 -14.22
CA PHE A 222 19.29 -13.75 -13.96
C PHE A 222 19.42 -12.89 -12.69
N PRO A 223 19.07 -11.59 -12.77
CA PRO A 223 19.01 -10.75 -11.59
C PRO A 223 18.05 -11.40 -10.59
N ARG A 224 18.54 -11.73 -9.39
CA ARG A 224 17.69 -12.26 -8.32
C ARG A 224 16.58 -11.25 -8.06
N GLN A 225 15.34 -11.71 -8.10
CA GLN A 225 14.17 -10.85 -7.94
C GLN A 225 14.29 -10.04 -6.63
N SER A 226 14.06 -8.73 -6.74
CA SER A 226 14.28 -7.76 -5.66
C SER A 226 13.50 -8.08 -4.38
N TYR A 227 12.39 -8.81 -4.46
CA TYR A 227 11.61 -9.19 -3.28
C TYR A 227 12.35 -10.11 -2.29
N THR A 228 13.36 -10.86 -2.75
CA THR A 228 14.17 -11.72 -1.86
C THR A 228 15.30 -10.98 -1.16
N MET A 229 15.45 -9.68 -1.40
CA MET A 229 16.58 -8.87 -0.91
C MET A 229 16.07 -7.67 -0.11
N LYS A 230 16.77 -7.28 0.96
CA LYS A 230 16.64 -5.96 1.59
C LYS A 230 17.96 -5.23 1.41
N GLY A 231 18.05 -4.42 0.35
CA GLY A 231 19.33 -3.81 -0.03
C GLY A 231 20.21 -4.92 -0.59
N GLU A 232 21.39 -5.12 -0.01
CA GLU A 232 22.29 -6.20 -0.42
C GLU A 232 22.06 -7.52 0.35
N ASN A 233 21.25 -7.50 1.40
CA ASN A 233 21.07 -8.66 2.28
C ASN A 233 19.93 -9.57 1.80
N GLN A 234 20.23 -10.87 1.67
CA GLN A 234 19.23 -11.88 1.34
C GLN A 234 18.27 -12.11 2.51
N ARG A 235 16.96 -12.10 2.22
CA ARG A 235 15.91 -12.45 3.18
C ARG A 235 15.78 -13.96 3.28
N LYS A 236 15.79 -14.46 4.52
CA LYS A 236 15.60 -15.89 4.81
C LYS A 236 14.13 -16.27 5.00
N ASN A 237 13.28 -15.30 5.33
CA ASN A 237 11.88 -15.51 5.64
C ASN A 237 10.99 -14.71 4.68
N VAL A 238 10.70 -15.28 3.50
CA VAL A 238 9.81 -14.69 2.49
C VAL A 238 8.58 -15.56 2.35
N ARG A 239 7.40 -14.96 2.44
CA ARG A 239 6.10 -15.59 2.16
C ARG A 239 5.89 -15.59 0.65
N HIS A 240 5.76 -16.77 0.08
CA HIS A 240 5.63 -16.99 -1.37
C HIS A 240 4.18 -17.03 -1.88
N HIS A 241 3.22 -16.92 -0.97
CA HIS A 241 1.79 -16.95 -1.27
C HIS A 241 1.09 -15.75 -0.63
N SER A 242 -0.09 -15.42 -1.14
CA SER A 242 -0.96 -14.36 -0.61
C SER A 242 -0.20 -13.04 -0.37
N PRO A 243 0.55 -12.51 -1.36
CA PRO A 243 1.19 -11.20 -1.23
C PRO A 243 0.14 -10.10 -1.08
N MET A 244 0.52 -8.89 -0.64
CA MET A 244 -0.42 -7.77 -0.81
C MET A 244 -0.48 -7.37 -2.27
N LEU A 245 -1.68 -7.08 -2.77
CA LEU A 245 -1.91 -6.51 -4.10
C LEU A 245 -1.72 -5.00 -4.02
N MET A 246 -0.93 -4.43 -4.92
CA MET A 246 -0.66 -2.99 -4.95
C MET A 246 -0.93 -2.41 -6.33
N ALA A 247 -1.60 -1.26 -6.37
CA ALA A 247 -1.63 -0.38 -7.53
C ALA A 247 -1.18 1.03 -7.12
N GLN A 248 -0.16 1.57 -7.78
CA GLN A 248 0.34 2.93 -7.58
C GLN A 248 0.06 3.76 -8.83
N TRP A 249 -0.39 4.99 -8.66
CA TRP A 249 -0.67 5.90 -9.76
C TRP A 249 -0.39 7.36 -9.39
N GLN A 250 0.23 8.04 -10.34
CA GLN A 250 0.41 9.48 -10.39
C GLN A 250 0.45 9.87 -11.86
N TYR A 251 -0.37 10.86 -12.23
CA TYR A 251 -0.50 11.26 -13.63
C TYR A 251 0.83 11.75 -14.21
N ALA A 252 1.12 11.35 -15.45
CA ALA A 252 2.35 11.65 -16.19
C ALA A 252 3.69 11.18 -15.57
N VAL A 253 3.68 10.57 -14.38
CA VAL A 253 4.87 10.06 -13.68
C VAL A 253 4.91 8.55 -13.64
N THR A 254 3.75 7.91 -13.47
CA THR A 254 3.67 6.46 -13.31
C THR A 254 3.67 5.77 -14.68
N ARG A 255 4.52 4.76 -14.82
CA ARG A 255 4.46 3.84 -15.96
C ARG A 255 3.18 3.01 -15.83
N LYS A 256 2.36 3.05 -16.86
CA LYS A 256 1.16 2.23 -16.98
C LYS A 256 1.52 0.80 -17.35
N ASP A 257 0.94 -0.15 -16.64
CA ASP A 257 1.07 -1.58 -16.94
C ASP A 257 -0.05 -2.07 -17.89
N MET A 258 -0.06 -3.37 -18.20
CA MET A 258 -1.07 -3.97 -19.08
C MET A 258 -2.30 -4.49 -18.33
N ALA A 259 -2.22 -4.61 -17.00
CA ALA A 259 -3.33 -5.04 -16.15
C ALA A 259 -4.61 -4.22 -16.41
N LYS A 260 -5.77 -4.87 -16.30
CA LYS A 260 -7.10 -4.26 -16.52
C LYS A 260 -8.01 -4.38 -15.31
N THR A 261 -7.72 -5.34 -14.46
CA THR A 261 -8.48 -5.70 -13.28
C THR A 261 -7.55 -5.70 -12.09
N PHE A 262 -8.07 -5.24 -10.96
CA PHE A 262 -7.36 -5.30 -9.69
C PHE A 262 -7.50 -6.73 -9.16
N SER A 263 -6.65 -7.64 -9.60
CA SER A 263 -6.70 -9.04 -9.20
C SER A 263 -5.31 -9.66 -9.23
N PHE A 264 -5.12 -10.70 -8.41
CA PHE A 264 -3.86 -11.44 -8.38
C PHE A 264 -3.49 -11.99 -9.77
N LYS A 265 -4.44 -12.64 -10.44
CA LYS A 265 -4.20 -13.28 -11.74
C LYS A 265 -3.74 -12.26 -12.78
N ASP A 266 -4.45 -11.14 -12.87
CA ASP A 266 -4.16 -10.12 -13.88
C ASP A 266 -2.87 -9.35 -13.55
N PHE A 267 -2.56 -9.12 -12.27
CA PHE A 267 -1.28 -8.53 -11.88
C PHE A 267 -0.11 -9.47 -12.19
N LYS A 268 -0.30 -10.78 -12.03
CA LYS A 268 0.71 -11.79 -12.35
C LYS A 268 0.97 -11.90 -13.85
N GLU A 269 -0.09 -11.84 -14.67
CA GLU A 269 0.00 -11.99 -16.12
C GLU A 269 0.38 -10.68 -16.84
N ASN A 270 -0.15 -9.55 -16.37
CA ASN A 270 -0.13 -8.27 -17.09
C ASN A 270 0.41 -7.08 -16.27
N GLY A 271 0.72 -7.27 -14.99
CA GLY A 271 1.42 -6.26 -14.19
C GLY A 271 2.87 -6.11 -14.63
N GLY A 272 3.53 -5.01 -14.26
CA GLY A 272 4.93 -4.72 -14.60
C GLY A 272 5.98 -5.66 -13.98
N ASN A 273 5.53 -6.80 -13.43
CA ASN A 273 6.30 -7.83 -12.73
C ASN A 273 7.14 -7.29 -11.55
N LEU A 274 6.64 -6.24 -10.90
CA LEU A 274 7.25 -5.62 -9.71
C LEU A 274 6.75 -6.34 -8.46
N VAL A 275 7.40 -7.46 -8.14
CA VAL A 275 7.35 -8.00 -6.77
C VAL A 275 8.48 -7.34 -6.00
N ILE A 276 8.13 -6.52 -5.01
CA ILE A 276 9.09 -5.91 -4.10
C ILE A 276 8.80 -6.34 -2.66
N PRO A 277 9.77 -6.24 -1.75
CA PRO A 277 9.46 -6.45 -0.36
C PRO A 277 8.56 -5.34 0.18
N ALA A 278 7.58 -5.69 1.01
CA ALA A 278 6.62 -4.74 1.56
C ALA A 278 7.28 -3.58 2.32
N ASP A 279 8.41 -3.79 2.99
CA ASP A 279 9.17 -2.71 3.64
C ASP A 279 9.91 -1.77 2.70
N ARG A 280 9.91 -2.01 1.38
CA ARG A 280 10.38 -1.04 0.39
C ARG A 280 9.29 -0.07 -0.03
N PHE A 281 8.02 -0.39 0.25
CA PHE A 281 6.87 0.43 -0.14
C PHE A 281 7.01 1.89 0.32
N VAL A 282 7.21 2.12 1.62
CA VAL A 282 7.31 3.49 2.15
C VAL A 282 8.52 4.26 1.61
N HIS A 283 9.61 3.57 1.28
CA HIS A 283 10.79 4.20 0.67
C HIS A 283 10.52 4.67 -0.75
N GLU A 284 9.79 3.88 -1.54
CA GLU A 284 9.33 4.29 -2.86
C GLU A 284 8.37 5.47 -2.80
N VAL A 285 7.42 5.45 -1.86
CA VAL A 285 6.52 6.57 -1.62
C VAL A 285 7.32 7.81 -1.22
N ALA A 286 8.18 7.72 -0.20
CA ALA A 286 8.99 8.84 0.29
C ALA A 286 9.88 9.44 -0.81
N PHE A 287 10.41 8.62 -1.71
CA PHE A 287 11.15 9.09 -2.88
C PHE A 287 10.28 9.98 -3.80
N LYS A 288 9.02 9.61 -4.06
CA LYS A 288 8.08 10.44 -4.86
C LYS A 288 7.71 11.76 -4.18
N LEU A 289 7.78 11.78 -2.85
CA LEU A 289 7.53 12.95 -2.00
C LEU A 289 8.77 13.84 -1.81
N TRP A 290 9.93 13.45 -2.34
CA TRP A 290 11.24 14.09 -2.06
C TRP A 290 11.59 14.09 -0.56
N LYS A 291 11.12 13.07 0.17
CA LYS A 291 11.38 12.83 1.59
C LYS A 291 12.40 11.70 1.82
N ALA A 292 12.96 11.17 0.75
CA ALA A 292 14.11 10.29 0.75
C ALA A 292 15.12 10.82 -0.28
N PRO A 293 16.43 10.65 -0.05
CA PRO A 293 17.43 11.00 -1.06
C PRO A 293 17.09 10.31 -2.38
N LYS A 294 17.30 11.01 -3.48
CA LYS A 294 17.18 10.39 -4.80
C LYS A 294 18.15 9.20 -4.78
N TYR A 295 17.67 7.97 -4.96
CA TYR A 295 18.53 6.78 -5.01
C TYR A 295 19.81 7.15 -5.76
N GLY A 296 20.95 7.07 -5.06
CA GLY A 296 22.25 7.15 -5.69
C GLY A 296 22.28 6.11 -6.80
N ALA A 297 22.61 6.55 -8.00
CA ALA A 297 23.06 5.68 -9.07
C ALA A 297 24.25 4.82 -8.61
#